data_AF-A0A1I2RPT4-F1
#
_entry.id   AF-A0A1I2RPT4-F1
#
_cell.length_a   1.000
_cell.length_b   1.000
_cell.length_c   1.000
_cell.angle_alpha   90.00
_cell.angle_beta   90.00
_cell.angle_gamma   90.00
#
_symmetry.space_group_name_H-M   'P 1'
#
loop_
_entity.id
_entity.type
_entity.pdbx_description
1 polymer ?
#
loop_
_entity_poly.entity_id
_entity_poly.type
_entity_poly.pdbx_seq_one_letter_code
_entity_poly.pdbx_strand_id
1 'polypeptide(L)' 'MSLDIHDPETERLVLVLAERDGISPNEAIKRAVGDALKRTDGLPSLWERIRPIQDRALSRAATGLVADKAFYDALNGNP' A
#
# COMPACT_ATOMS: atom_id res chain seq x y z
N MET A 1 25.86 -9.66 13.74
CA MET A 1 26.71 -8.92 12.78
C MET A 1 26.21 -7.49 12.79
N SER A 2 27.03 -6.53 13.19
CA SER A 2 26.72 -5.09 13.09
C SER A 2 27.01 -4.62 11.66
N LEU A 3 26.16 -3.74 11.14
CA LEU A 3 26.43 -3.05 9.88
C LEU A 3 27.05 -1.69 10.25
N ASP A 4 28.33 -1.52 9.94
CA ASP A 4 29.04 -0.25 10.15
C ASP A 4 29.17 0.47 8.81
N ILE A 5 28.66 1.71 8.76
CA ILE A 5 28.65 2.55 7.56
C ILE A 5 29.85 3.51 7.65
N HIS A 6 30.81 3.36 6.73
CA HIS A 6 32.00 4.22 6.66
C HIS A 6 31.93 5.28 5.55
N ASP A 7 30.80 5.30 4.81
CA ASP A 7 30.56 6.28 3.76
C ASP A 7 29.85 7.52 4.34
N PRO A 8 30.48 8.71 4.27
CA PRO A 8 29.95 9.92 4.90
C PRO A 8 28.65 10.41 4.26
N GLU A 9 28.42 10.12 2.97
CA GLU A 9 27.17 10.47 2.29
C GLU A 9 26.02 9.61 2.80
N THR A 10 26.23 8.29 2.90
CA THR A 10 25.25 7.34 3.44
C THR A 10 24.91 7.67 4.89
N GLU A 11 25.92 7.94 5.73
CA GLU A 11 25.70 8.35 7.11
C GLU A 11 24.81 9.61 7.20
N ARG A 12 25.11 10.63 6.40
CA ARG A 12 24.31 11.86 6.34
C ARG A 12 22.86 11.57 5.92
N LEU A 13 22.65 10.73 4.91
CA LEU A 13 21.31 10.38 4.43
C LEU A 13 20.49 9.66 5.51
N VAL A 14 21.11 8.74 6.23
CA VAL A 14 20.48 8.02 7.34
C VAL A 14 20.08 8.99 8.45
N LEU A 15 20.97 9.90 8.84
CA LEU A 15 20.70 10.89 9.89
C LEU A 15 19.53 11.81 9.49
N VAL A 16 19.53 12.32 8.26
CA VAL A 16 18.43 13.17 7.75
C VAL A 16 17.09 12.42 7.75
N LEU A 17 17.09 11.13 7.36
CA LEU A 17 15.87 10.32 7.38
C LEU A 17 15.38 10.08 8.81
N ALA A 18 16.29 9.76 9.73
CA ALA A 18 16.00 9.55 11.14
C ALA A 18 15.40 10.80 11.79
N GLU A 19 15.98 11.98 11.53
CA GLU A 19 15.46 13.27 12.01
C GLU A 19 14.06 13.57 11.48
N ARG A 20 13.82 13.36 10.19
CA ARG A 20 12.51 13.60 9.55
C ARG A 20 11.41 12.71 10.10
N ASP A 21 11.74 11.45 10.37
CA ASP A 21 10.80 10.46 10.86
C ASP A 21 10.69 10.45 12.40
N GLY A 22 11.58 11.16 13.11
CA GLY A 22 11.62 11.19 14.58
C GLY A 22 12.01 9.85 15.20
N ILE A 23 12.85 9.08 14.53
CA ILE A 23 13.25 7.71 14.93
C ILE A 23 14.78 7.58 15.01
N SER A 24 15.27 6.44 15.52
CA SER A 24 16.72 6.20 15.58
C SER A 24 17.31 5.92 14.19
N PRO A 25 18.60 6.20 13.95
CA PRO A 25 19.29 5.87 12.70
C PRO A 25 19.13 4.41 12.27
N ASN A 26 19.22 3.48 13.23
CA ASN A 26 19.03 2.06 12.96
C ASN A 26 17.59 1.73 12.53
N GLU A 27 16.59 2.34 13.15
CA GLU A 27 15.19 2.11 12.75
C GLU A 27 14.89 2.76 11.39
N ALA A 28 15.51 3.91 11.08
CA ALA A 28 15.43 4.55 9.78
C ALA A 28 16.01 3.65 8.67
N ILE A 29 17.19 3.06 8.89
CA ILE A 29 17.81 2.09 7.97
C ILE A 29 16.88 0.89 7.77
N LYS A 30 16.42 0.27 8.86
CA LYS A 30 15.56 -0.90 8.82
C LYS A 30 14.27 -0.64 8.04
N ARG A 31 13.62 0.50 8.29
CA ARG A 31 12.41 0.92 7.56
C ARG A 31 12.69 1.14 6.09
N ALA A 32 13.71 1.93 5.76
CA ALA A 32 14.05 2.27 4.37
C ALA A 32 14.39 1.03 3.53
N VAL A 33 15.21 0.13 4.08
CA VAL A 33 15.59 -1.13 3.44
C VAL A 33 14.37 -2.04 3.30
N GLY A 34 13.56 -2.19 4.35
CA GLY A 34 12.34 -3.00 4.31
C GLY A 34 11.35 -2.52 3.25
N ASP A 35 11.16 -1.20 3.13
CA ASP A 35 10.27 -0.62 2.13
C ASP A 35 10.87 -0.65 0.71
N ALA A 36 12.20 -0.64 0.56
CA ALA A 36 12.86 -0.88 -0.72
C ALA A 36 12.68 -2.34 -1.17
N LEU A 37 12.86 -3.31 -0.28
CA LEU A 37 12.65 -4.72 -0.56
C LEU A 37 11.20 -4.99 -0.97
N LYS A 38 10.20 -4.47 -0.23
CA LYS A 38 8.78 -4.60 -0.62
C LYS A 38 8.47 -4.03 -2.01
N ARG A 39 9.16 -2.96 -2.42
CA ARG A 39 9.00 -2.38 -3.76
C ARG A 39 9.62 -3.28 -4.83
N THR A 40 10.79 -3.85 -4.55
CA THR A 40 11.51 -4.76 -5.47
C THR A 40 10.84 -6.12 -5.58
N ASP A 41 10.36 -6.69 -4.47
CA ASP A 41 9.68 -7.99 -4.40
C ASP A 41 8.30 -7.98 -5.05
N GLY A 42 7.87 -6.81 -5.58
CA GLY A 42 6.58 -6.60 -6.18
C GLY A 42 5.52 -6.45 -5.09
N LEU A 43 5.03 -5.23 -4.90
CA LEU A 43 3.76 -5.07 -4.21
C LEU A 43 2.72 -5.94 -4.93
N PRO A 44 1.84 -6.66 -4.21
CA PRO A 44 0.73 -7.33 -4.85
C PRO A 44 0.03 -6.31 -5.74
N SER A 45 -0.19 -6.72 -6.99
CA SER A 45 -0.86 -5.93 -8.00
C SER A 45 -2.16 -5.36 -7.45
N LEU A 46 -2.65 -4.27 -8.05
CA LEU A 46 -3.94 -3.70 -7.67
C LEU A 46 -5.05 -4.78 -7.63
N TRP A 47 -4.99 -5.73 -8.56
CA TRP A 47 -5.89 -6.89 -8.61
C TRP A 47 -5.78 -7.79 -7.37
N GLU A 48 -4.57 -8.13 -6.94
CA GLU A 48 -4.35 -8.96 -5.75
C GLU A 48 -4.78 -8.23 -4.47
N ARG A 49 -4.60 -6.91 -4.42
CA ARG A 49 -5.03 -6.08 -3.28
C ARG A 49 -6.56 -5.98 -3.17
N ILE A 50 -7.27 -5.99 -4.30
CA ILE A 50 -8.74 -5.85 -4.34
C ILE A 50 -9.44 -7.21 -4.24
N ARG A 51 -8.75 -8.33 -4.49
CA ARG A 51 -9.31 -9.70 -4.45
C ARG A 51 -10.10 -10.00 -3.18
N PRO A 52 -9.67 -9.65 -1.95
CA PRO A 52 -10.47 -9.89 -0.74
C PRO A 52 -11.83 -9.16 -0.73
N ILE A 53 -11.90 -7.98 -1.35
CA ILE A 53 -13.15 -7.21 -1.48
C ILE A 53 -14.06 -7.88 -2.53
N GLN A 54 -13.49 -8.31 -3.65
CA GLN A 54 -14.20 -9.07 -4.69
C GLN A 54 -14.77 -10.37 -4.12
N ASP A 55 -13.99 -11.14 -3.38
CA ASP A 55 -14.41 -12.40 -2.79
C ASP A 55 -15.59 -12.21 -1.83
N ARG A 56 -15.54 -11.15 -0.99
CA ARG A 56 -16.66 -10.79 -0.10
C ARG A 56 -17.92 -10.34 -0.85
N ALA A 57 -17.76 -9.70 -2.01
CA ALA A 57 -18.90 -9.31 -2.84
C ALA A 57 -19.51 -10.53 -3.54
N LEU A 58 -18.67 -11.39 -4.12
CA LEU A 58 -19.05 -12.61 -4.84
C LEU A 58 -19.58 -13.72 -3.92
N SER A 59 -19.26 -13.69 -2.62
CA SER A 59 -19.83 -14.64 -1.66
C SER A 59 -21.32 -14.44 -1.42
N ARG A 60 -21.92 -13.35 -1.90
CA ARG A 60 -23.35 -13.07 -1.82
C ARG A 60 -24.05 -13.64 -3.04
N ALA A 61 -25.19 -14.31 -2.84
CA ALA A 61 -26.01 -14.79 -3.95
C ALA A 61 -26.44 -13.63 -4.85
N ALA A 62 -26.44 -13.85 -6.17
CA ALA A 62 -26.94 -12.88 -7.12
C ALA A 62 -28.42 -12.59 -6.84
N THR A 63 -28.77 -11.32 -6.72
CA THR A 63 -30.15 -10.88 -6.44
C THR A 63 -31.07 -10.98 -7.66
N GLY A 64 -30.50 -11.20 -8.86
CA GLY A 64 -31.23 -11.15 -10.13
C GLY A 64 -31.63 -9.74 -10.58
N LEU A 65 -31.30 -8.71 -9.78
CA LEU A 65 -31.55 -7.31 -10.12
C LEU A 65 -30.52 -6.85 -11.16
N VAL A 66 -31.01 -6.23 -12.22
CA VAL A 66 -30.16 -5.62 -13.24
C VAL A 66 -29.80 -4.22 -12.76
N ALA A 67 -28.55 -4.03 -12.33
CA ALA A 67 -28.02 -2.72 -11.97
C ALA A 67 -27.56 -1.96 -13.22
N ASP A 68 -28.51 -1.65 -14.11
CA ASP A 68 -28.26 -0.86 -15.31
C ASP A 68 -28.29 0.64 -15.03
N LYS A 69 -28.08 1.43 -16.08
CA LYS A 69 -28.08 2.89 -15.98
C LYS A 69 -29.43 3.43 -15.46
N ALA A 70 -30.56 2.88 -15.93
CA ALA A 70 -31.89 3.33 -15.50
C ALA A 70 -32.13 3.07 -14.00
N PHE A 71 -31.62 1.94 -13.49
CA PHE A 71 -31.63 1.65 -12.06
C PHE A 71 -30.89 2.71 -11.23
N TYR A 72 -29.68 3.10 -11.66
CA TYR A 72 -28.88 4.10 -10.94
C TYR A 72 -29.40 5.54 -11.11
N ASP A 73 -29.94 5.85 -12.28
CA ASP A 73 -30.57 7.14 -12.58
C ASP A 73 -31.80 7.35 -11.66
N ALA A 74 -32.63 6.32 -11.49
CA ALA A 74 -33.74 6.33 -10.53
C ALA A 74 -33.30 6.49 -9.07
N LEU A 75 -32.18 5.89 -8.65
CA LEU A 75 -31.63 6.05 -7.28
C LEU A 75 -31.11 7.46 -7.01
N ASN A 76 -30.60 8.14 -8.04
CA ASN A 76 -30.05 9.49 -7.94
C ASN A 76 -31.10 10.59 -8.16
N GLY A 77 -32.37 10.24 -8.35
CA GLY A 77 -33.46 11.20 -8.58
C GLY A 77 -33.41 11.91 -9.93
N ASN A 78 -32.63 11.40 -10.88
CA ASN A 78 -32.60 11.87 -12.27
C ASN A 78 -33.24 10.79 -13.15
N PRO A 79 -34.52 10.91 -13.55
CA PRO A 79 -35.16 9.96 -14.46
C PRO A 79 -34.54 9.95 -15.87
#